data_AF-A0A7Z0I1G4-F1
#
_entry.id   AF-A0A7Z0I1G4-F1
#
_cell.length_a   1.000
_cell.length_b   1.000
_cell.length_c   1.000
_cell.angle_alpha   90.00
_cell.angle_beta   90.00
_cell.angle_gamma   90.00
#
_symmetry.space_group_name_H-M   'P 1'
#
loop_
_entity.id
_entity.type
_entity.pdbx_description
1 polymer ?
#
loop_
_entity_poly.entity_id
_entity_poly.type
_entity_poly.pdbx_seq_one_letter_code
_entity_poly.pdbx_strand_id
1 'polypeptide(L)'
;MKTTTTSPLALASTADLTAAVEEARDEVGASFERFCLIAGLASLTQMLDEDAMALAGAPHARAADKPGYRWGHTKGSLGFHGGKVEVERPRVRSKTTGKELTLPSWKEAAEA
;
A
#
# COMPACT_ATOMS: atom_id res chain seq x y z
N MET A 1 -2.18 49.76 11.75
CA MET A 1 -2.83 49.52 10.44
C MET A 1 -3.57 48.19 10.54
N LYS A 2 -4.87 48.14 10.25
CA LYS A 2 -5.66 46.89 10.28
C LYS A 2 -5.64 46.30 8.86
N THR A 3 -5.05 45.14 8.67
CA THR A 3 -5.12 44.40 7.40
C THR A 3 -6.47 43.69 7.34
N THR A 4 -7.33 44.13 6.42
CA THR A 4 -8.61 43.48 6.13
C THR A 4 -8.34 42.28 5.21
N THR A 5 -8.47 41.07 5.74
CA THR A 5 -8.53 39.85 4.92
C THR A 5 -9.88 39.79 4.24
N THR A 6 -9.98 40.30 3.02
CA THR A 6 -11.14 40.10 2.16
C THR A 6 -10.97 38.77 1.44
N SER A 7 -11.64 37.73 1.92
CA SER A 7 -11.67 36.45 1.21
C SER A 7 -12.55 36.60 -0.05
N PRO A 8 -12.07 36.24 -1.24
CA PRO A 8 -12.82 36.39 -2.50
C PRO A 8 -14.13 35.59 -2.52
N LEU A 9 -14.26 34.54 -1.70
CA LEU A 9 -15.51 33.80 -1.52
C LEU A 9 -16.66 34.65 -0.93
N ALA A 10 -16.37 35.76 -0.25
CA ALA A 10 -17.40 36.61 0.34
C ALA A 10 -18.19 37.44 -0.69
N LEU A 11 -17.70 37.53 -1.94
CA LEU A 11 -18.31 38.25 -3.06
C LEU A 11 -18.75 37.31 -4.20
N ALA A 12 -18.58 36.00 -4.01
CA ALA A 12 -18.79 34.99 -5.03
C ALA A 12 -20.29 34.67 -5.21
N SER A 13 -20.72 34.46 -6.45
CA SER A 13 -22.10 34.05 -6.75
C SER A 13 -22.33 32.61 -6.29
N THR A 14 -23.59 32.19 -6.14
CA THR A 14 -23.93 30.80 -5.80
C THR A 14 -23.32 29.77 -6.77
N ALA A 15 -23.14 30.13 -8.04
CA ALA A 15 -22.47 29.28 -9.04
C ALA A 15 -20.96 29.13 -8.73
N ASP A 16 -20.29 30.23 -8.37
CA ASP A 16 -18.87 30.22 -8.01
C ASP A 16 -18.62 29.41 -6.73
N LEU A 17 -19.52 29.51 -5.75
CA LEU A 17 -19.46 28.68 -4.54
C LEU A 17 -19.64 27.19 -4.87
N THR A 18 -20.55 26.86 -5.79
CA THR A 18 -20.80 25.46 -6.18
C THR A 18 -19.56 24.87 -6.86
N ALA A 19 -18.96 25.60 -7.79
CA ALA A 19 -17.73 25.19 -8.47
C ALA A 19 -16.56 25.00 -7.49
N ALA A 20 -16.38 25.94 -6.54
CA ALA A 20 -15.35 25.83 -5.52
C ALA A 20 -15.54 24.61 -4.60
N VAL A 21 -16.78 24.24 -4.29
CA VAL A 21 -17.11 23.05 -3.49
C VAL A 21 -16.83 21.77 -4.28
N GLU A 22 -17.13 21.73 -5.58
CA GLU A 22 -16.83 20.60 -6.44
C GLU A 22 -15.31 20.38 -6.57
N GLU A 23 -14.55 21.45 -6.80
CA GLU A 23 -13.08 21.38 -6.84
C GLU A 23 -12.49 20.90 -5.50
N ALA A 24 -12.96 21.45 -4.38
CA ALA A 24 -12.54 21.02 -3.06
C ALA A 24 -12.89 19.54 -2.80
N ARG A 25 -14.05 19.08 -3.27
CA ARG A 25 -14.46 17.68 -3.17
C ARG A 25 -13.53 16.77 -3.98
N ASP A 26 -13.16 17.16 -5.19
CA ASP A 26 -12.26 16.39 -6.05
C ASP A 26 -10.87 16.29 -5.43
N GLU A 27 -10.35 17.38 -4.85
CA GLU A 27 -9.08 17.37 -4.13
C GLU A 27 -9.10 16.46 -2.89
N VAL A 28 -10.19 16.49 -2.12
CA VAL A 28 -10.41 15.58 -0.98
C VAL A 28 -10.49 14.14 -1.47
N GLY A 29 -11.20 13.88 -2.57
CA GLY A 29 -11.30 12.56 -3.21
C GLY A 29 -9.92 12.01 -3.58
N ALA A 30 -9.12 12.81 -4.29
CA ALA A 30 -7.76 12.42 -4.68
C ALA A 30 -6.85 12.17 -3.46
N SER A 31 -7.02 12.96 -2.38
CA SER A 31 -6.28 12.76 -1.13
C SER A 31 -6.68 11.47 -0.41
N PHE A 32 -7.98 11.15 -0.41
CA PHE A 32 -8.50 9.91 0.15
C PHE A 32 -8.01 8.68 -0.62
N GLU A 33 -8.02 8.72 -1.95
CA GLU A 33 -7.50 7.62 -2.79
C GLU A 33 -6.03 7.34 -2.52
N ARG A 34 -5.20 8.39 -2.43
CA ARG A 34 -3.78 8.25 -2.06
C ARG A 34 -3.61 7.66 -0.66
N PHE A 35 -4.43 8.10 0.30
CA PHE A 35 -4.42 7.55 1.65
C PHE A 35 -4.74 6.05 1.64
N CYS A 36 -5.80 5.64 0.96
CA CYS A 36 -6.20 4.24 0.83
C CYS A 36 -5.10 3.39 0.18
N LEU A 37 -4.43 3.91 -0.86
CA LEU A 37 -3.29 3.22 -1.49
C LEU A 37 -2.17 2.99 -0.47
N ILE A 38 -1.74 4.03 0.25
CA ILE A 38 -0.63 3.93 1.19
C ILE A 38 -0.99 3.00 2.37
N ALA A 39 -2.20 3.14 2.92
CA ALA A 39 -2.67 2.32 4.03
C ALA A 39 -2.83 0.84 3.62
N GLY A 40 -3.34 0.59 2.41
CA GLY A 40 -3.47 -0.75 1.84
C GLY A 40 -2.10 -1.40 1.61
N LEU A 41 -1.15 -0.66 1.02
CA LEU A 41 0.21 -1.13 0.83
C LEU A 41 0.92 -1.45 2.15
N ALA A 42 0.78 -0.58 3.16
CA ALA A 42 1.36 -0.81 4.48
C ALA A 42 0.81 -2.10 5.13
N SER A 43 -0.51 -2.30 5.04
CA SER A 43 -1.18 -3.50 5.53
C SER A 43 -0.69 -4.76 4.80
N LEU A 44 -0.59 -4.68 3.46
CA LEU A 44 -0.10 -5.79 2.66
C LEU A 44 1.36 -6.12 2.98
N THR A 45 2.24 -5.13 3.11
CA THR A 45 3.64 -5.34 3.50
C THR A 45 3.74 -6.07 4.83
N GLN A 46 2.92 -5.68 5.81
CA GLN A 46 2.87 -6.37 7.10
C GLN A 46 2.43 -7.84 6.95
N MET A 47 1.35 -8.11 6.20
CA MET A 47 0.88 -9.48 5.94
C MET A 47 1.95 -10.35 5.26
N LEU A 48 2.69 -9.77 4.30
CA LEU A 48 3.78 -10.46 3.61
C LEU A 48 4.96 -10.78 4.55
N ASP A 49 5.26 -9.90 5.50
CA ASP A 49 6.29 -10.14 6.52
C ASP A 49 5.88 -11.22 7.52
N GLU A 50 4.60 -11.27 7.88
CA GLU A 50 4.01 -12.31 8.72
C GLU A 50 4.07 -13.68 8.01
N ASP A 51 3.72 -13.75 6.73
CA ASP A 51 3.89 -14.96 5.91
C ASP A 51 5.36 -15.41 5.84
N ALA A 52 6.27 -14.46 5.61
CA ALA A 52 7.69 -14.74 5.57
C ALA A 52 8.19 -15.24 6.94
N MET A 53 7.65 -14.73 8.04
CA MET A 53 7.96 -15.18 9.38
C MET A 53 7.40 -16.58 9.65
N ALA A 54 6.20 -16.91 9.19
CA ALA A 54 5.64 -18.26 9.30
C ALA A 54 6.49 -19.29 8.53
N LEU A 55 6.99 -18.94 7.34
CA LEU A 55 7.77 -19.84 6.49
C LEU A 55 9.26 -19.91 6.85
N ALA A 56 9.86 -18.81 7.32
CA ALA A 56 11.31 -18.72 7.56
C ALA A 56 11.69 -18.44 9.03
N GLY A 57 10.71 -18.41 9.93
CA GLY A 57 10.87 -18.04 11.32
C GLY A 57 11.19 -16.55 11.53
N ALA A 58 11.36 -16.20 12.81
CA ALA A 58 11.81 -14.87 13.20
C ALA A 58 13.19 -14.53 12.57
N PRO A 59 13.45 -13.25 12.26
CA PRO A 59 14.77 -12.81 11.78
C PRO A 59 15.89 -13.30 12.70
N HIS A 60 16.98 -13.79 12.11
CA HIS A 60 18.17 -14.30 12.81
C HIS A 60 17.96 -15.51 13.73
N ALA A 61 16.73 -16.05 13.83
CA ALA A 61 16.45 -17.21 14.66
C ALA A 61 16.92 -18.51 13.99
N ARG A 62 17.65 -19.31 14.77
CA ARG A 62 18.06 -20.67 14.41
C ARG A 62 16.94 -21.65 14.75
N ALA A 63 15.88 -21.64 13.95
CA ALA A 63 14.84 -22.66 14.01
C ALA A 63 15.16 -23.80 13.02
N ALA A 64 15.15 -25.04 13.49
CA ALA A 64 15.36 -26.23 12.66
C ALA A 64 14.12 -26.51 11.78
N ASP A 65 12.93 -26.41 12.35
CA ASP A 65 11.67 -26.90 11.75
C ASP A 65 10.96 -25.93 10.80
N LYS A 66 11.61 -24.84 10.42
CA LYS A 66 11.06 -23.90 9.42
C LYS A 66 11.20 -24.46 7.99
N PRO A 67 10.16 -24.34 7.15
CA PRO A 67 10.16 -24.89 5.79
C PRO A 67 11.13 -24.17 4.84
N GLY A 68 11.52 -22.92 5.14
CA GLY A 68 12.40 -22.13 4.29
C GLY A 68 13.39 -21.22 5.02
N TYR A 69 14.12 -20.44 4.23
CA TYR A 69 15.01 -19.35 4.68
C TYR A 69 14.75 -18.08 3.87
N ARG A 70 14.94 -16.92 4.51
CA ARG A 70 14.81 -15.61 3.87
C ARG A 70 15.90 -15.45 2.80
N TRP A 71 15.54 -14.89 1.65
CA TRP A 71 16.42 -14.73 0.48
C TRP A 71 16.32 -13.33 -0.13
N GLY A 72 16.16 -12.32 0.73
CA GLY A 72 16.00 -10.92 0.33
C GLY A 72 14.56 -10.59 -0.09
N HIS A 73 14.42 -9.64 -1.00
CA HIS A 73 13.15 -9.15 -1.51
C HIS A 73 13.12 -9.25 -3.05
N THR A 74 11.92 -9.20 -3.61
CA THR A 74 11.69 -9.09 -5.05
C THR A 74 10.56 -8.12 -5.32
N LYS A 75 10.60 -7.47 -6.48
CA LYS A 75 9.50 -6.63 -6.96
C LYS A 75 8.42 -7.50 -7.60
N GLY A 76 7.17 -7.13 -7.39
CA GLY A 76 6.00 -7.72 -8.05
C GLY A 76 4.97 -6.64 -8.34
N SER A 77 4.10 -6.85 -9.34
CA SER A 77 3.07 -5.89 -9.72
C SER A 77 1.68 -6.39 -9.32
N LEU A 78 0.89 -5.52 -8.70
CA LEU A 78 -0.50 -5.75 -8.33
C LEU A 78 -1.43 -4.74 -9.02
N GLY A 79 -2.68 -5.13 -9.26
CA GLY A 79 -3.72 -4.23 -9.73
C GLY A 79 -4.22 -3.34 -8.60
N PHE A 80 -4.43 -2.04 -8.87
CA PHE A 80 -5.05 -1.12 -7.91
C PHE A 80 -5.77 0.02 -8.66
N HIS A 81 -7.06 0.23 -8.41
CA HIS A 81 -7.88 1.30 -9.00
C HIS A 81 -7.70 1.45 -10.53
N GLY A 82 -7.74 0.34 -11.26
CA GLY A 82 -7.57 0.33 -12.73
C GLY A 82 -6.14 0.55 -13.22
N GLY A 83 -5.18 0.72 -12.31
CA GLY A 83 -3.75 0.81 -12.58
C GLY A 83 -2.96 -0.40 -12.04
N LYS A 84 -1.64 -0.32 -12.20
CA LYS A 84 -0.68 -1.28 -11.63
C LYS A 84 0.24 -0.58 -10.64
N VAL A 85 0.46 -1.21 -9.50
CA VAL A 85 1.39 -0.76 -8.47
C VAL A 85 2.51 -1.78 -8.32
N GLU A 86 3.74 -1.31 -8.21
CA GLU A 86 4.89 -2.14 -7.89
C GLU A 86 5.04 -2.25 -6.37
N VAL A 87 5.13 -3.48 -5.87
CA VAL A 87 5.29 -3.80 -4.45
C VAL A 87 6.57 -4.59 -4.27
N GLU A 88 7.40 -4.17 -3.34
CA GLU A 88 8.55 -4.95 -2.89
C GLU A 88 8.06 -5.97 -1.86
N ARG A 89 8.22 -7.27 -2.16
CA ARG A 89 7.79 -8.35 -1.28
C ARG A 89 8.99 -9.17 -0.77
N PRO A 90 8.94 -9.67 0.47
CA PRO A 90 9.90 -10.64 0.96
C PRO A 90 9.97 -11.89 0.09
N ARG A 91 11.14 -12.51 0.06
CA ARG A 91 11.40 -13.74 -0.65
C ARG A 91 11.83 -14.83 0.32
N VAL A 92 11.18 -15.97 0.27
CA VAL A 92 11.54 -17.16 1.05
C VAL A 92 11.85 -18.31 0.10
N ARG A 93 12.93 -19.04 0.35
CA ARG A 93 13.28 -20.26 -0.40
C ARG A 93 13.13 -21.49 0.48
N SER A 94 12.58 -22.55 -0.10
CA SER A 94 12.46 -23.86 0.54
C SER A 94 13.83 -24.42 0.89
N LYS A 95 13.96 -24.98 2.10
CA LYS A 95 15.16 -25.73 2.48
C LYS A 95 15.29 -27.04 1.69
N THR A 96 14.18 -27.70 1.39
CA THR A 96 14.15 -29.01 0.74
C THR A 96 14.39 -28.91 -0.76
N THR A 97 13.70 -27.99 -1.44
CA THR A 97 13.75 -27.90 -2.91
C THR A 97 14.64 -26.77 -3.43
N GLY A 98 15.05 -25.83 -2.58
CA GLY A 98 15.78 -24.62 -2.98
C GLY A 98 14.95 -23.62 -3.80
N LYS A 99 13.71 -23.95 -4.15
CA LYS A 99 12.80 -23.10 -4.92
C LYS A 99 12.15 -22.05 -4.03
N GLU A 100 11.73 -20.97 -4.66
CA GLU A 100 10.97 -19.92 -3.97
C GLU A 100 9.61 -20.46 -3.51
N LEU A 101 9.27 -20.16 -2.26
CA LEU A 101 7.95 -20.42 -1.71
C LEU A 101 7.08 -19.20 -1.94
N THR A 102 5.87 -19.42 -2.45
CA THR A 102 4.87 -18.37 -2.60
C THR A 102 4.35 -17.95 -1.23
N LEU A 103 4.29 -16.64 -0.99
CA LEU A 103 3.64 -16.09 0.20
C LEU A 103 2.11 -16.15 -0.01
N PRO A 104 1.33 -16.73 0.94
CA PRO A 104 -0.13 -16.79 0.84
C PRO A 104 -0.80 -15.45 0.49
N SER A 105 -0.49 -14.39 1.24
CA SER A 105 -1.05 -13.05 1.02
C SER A 105 -0.68 -12.46 -0.34
N TRP A 106 0.51 -12.78 -0.88
CA TRP A 106 0.90 -12.37 -2.23
C TRP A 106 0.04 -13.05 -3.30
N LYS A 107 -0.22 -14.35 -3.13
CA LYS A 107 -1.05 -15.11 -4.06
C LYS A 107 -2.47 -14.54 -4.10
N GLU A 108 -3.06 -14.34 -2.93
CA GLU A 108 -4.42 -13.79 -2.80
C GLU A 108 -4.51 -12.38 -3.42
N ALA A 109 -3.54 -11.51 -3.13
CA ALA A 109 -3.53 -10.15 -3.69
C ALA A 109 -3.31 -10.12 -5.22
N ALA A 110 -2.56 -11.08 -5.78
CA ALA A 110 -2.31 -11.16 -7.22
C ALA A 110 -3.47 -11.77 -8.01
N GLU A 111 -4.37 -12.49 -7.34
CA GLU A 111 -5.56 -13.13 -7.93
C GLU A 111 -6.84 -12.28 -7.79
N ALA A 112 -6.79 -11.20 -7.00
CA ALA A 112 -7.88 -10.23 -6.80
C ALA A 112 -8.03 -9.25 -7.97
#